data_AF-A0A8J6B6Y8-F1
#
_entry.id   AF-A0A8J6B6Y8-F1
#
_cell.length_a   1.000
_cell.length_b   1.000
_cell.length_c   1.000
_cell.angle_alpha   90.00
_cell.angle_beta   90.00
_cell.angle_gamma   90.00
#
_symmetry.space_group_name_H-M   'P 1'
#
loop_
_entity.id
_entity.type
_entity.pdbx_description
1 polymer ?
#
loop_
_entity_poly.entity_id
_entity_poly.type
_entity_poly.pdbx_seq_one_letter_code
_entity_poly.pdbx_strand_id
1 'polypeptide(L)'
;MESYETFLQRKEELAAQEPYEEDSEEEEDDDDDWYWEDGTDITKHYTATRGSNPQVSRLTLSDSVMNKITEKSRQKESAQYRVKDKSDRATVEQVLDPRTRMILFKMLTRGVISEINGCISTGKEANVYHASTSDGGSRAIKIYKTSILMFKDRDKYVSGEFRFRHGYCKGNPRKMVKTWAEKEMRNLIRLNTAGIPCPEPIMLRSHVLLMGFIGKNDMNVA
;
A
#
# COMPACT_ATOMS: atom_id res chain seq x y z
N MET A 1 -5.32 -27.16 -46.07
CA MET A 1 -5.21 -27.30 -44.61
C MET A 1 -3.76 -26.95 -44.29
N GLU A 2 -3.50 -25.70 -43.89
CA GLU A 2 -2.12 -25.23 -43.67
C GLU A 2 -1.47 -26.01 -42.52
N SER A 3 -0.19 -26.35 -42.67
CA SER A 3 0.58 -27.04 -41.64
C SER A 3 0.69 -26.16 -40.39
N TYR A 4 0.51 -26.78 -39.23
CA TYR A 4 0.57 -26.11 -37.91
C TYR A 4 1.90 -25.37 -37.69
N GLU A 5 2.97 -25.87 -38.32
CA GLU A 5 4.31 -25.25 -38.31
C GLU A 5 4.32 -23.89 -39.01
N THR A 6 3.61 -23.76 -40.13
CA THR A 6 3.55 -22.52 -40.93
C THR A 6 2.75 -21.43 -40.19
N PHE A 7 1.77 -21.82 -39.38
CA PHE A 7 0.99 -20.90 -38.55
C PHE A 7 1.80 -20.31 -37.39
N LEU A 8 2.69 -21.12 -36.78
CA LEU A 8 3.54 -20.69 -35.67
C LEU A 8 4.63 -19.71 -36.13
N GLN A 9 5.23 -19.97 -37.29
CA GLN A 9 6.30 -19.13 -37.83
C GLN A 9 5.81 -17.72 -38.20
N ARG A 10 4.59 -17.62 -38.72
CA ARG A 10 3.94 -16.32 -39.03
C ARG A 10 3.57 -15.53 -37.77
N LYS A 11 3.27 -16.23 -36.68
CA LYS A 11 2.92 -15.62 -35.39
C LYS A 11 4.14 -15.04 -34.66
N GLU A 12 5.31 -15.62 -34.88
CA GLU A 12 6.59 -15.08 -34.40
C GLU A 12 7.03 -13.83 -35.18
N GLU A 13 6.84 -13.81 -36.50
CA GLU A 13 7.18 -12.65 -37.34
C GLU A 13 6.27 -11.44 -37.06
N LEU A 14 4.98 -11.66 -36.76
CA LEU A 14 4.03 -10.59 -36.40
C LEU A 14 4.26 -10.00 -35.00
N ALA A 15 4.96 -10.71 -34.12
CA ALA A 15 5.30 -10.21 -32.78
C ALA A 15 6.53 -9.29 -32.76
N ALA A 16 7.26 -9.20 -33.87
CA ALA A 16 8.54 -8.48 -33.96
C ALA A 16 8.42 -7.05 -34.54
N GLN A 17 7.21 -6.54 -34.78
CA GLN A 17 7.01 -5.35 -35.61
C GLN A 17 6.08 -4.27 -35.00
N GLU A 18 6.20 -4.01 -33.70
CA GLU A 18 5.55 -2.85 -33.06
C GLU A 18 6.61 -2.00 -32.34
N PRO A 19 6.91 -0.77 -32.79
CA PRO A 19 7.83 0.13 -32.11
C PRO A 19 7.21 0.67 -30.81
N TYR A 20 8.01 0.68 -29.75
CA TYR A 20 7.66 1.18 -28.42
C TYR A 20 7.94 2.68 -28.38
N GLU A 21 6.91 3.53 -28.33
CA GLU A 21 7.05 4.95 -27.98
C GLU A 21 6.98 5.11 -26.45
N GLU A 22 7.94 5.82 -25.90
CA GLU A 22 8.17 6.04 -24.47
C GLU A 22 7.49 7.36 -24.05
N ASP A 23 6.26 7.28 -23.53
CA ASP A 23 5.65 8.38 -22.78
C ASP A 23 5.74 8.09 -21.28
N SER A 24 6.73 8.71 -20.66
CA SER A 24 6.89 8.78 -19.21
C SER A 24 6.00 9.88 -18.65
N GLU A 25 4.73 9.57 -18.42
CA GLU A 25 3.89 10.40 -17.56
C GLU A 25 4.13 9.98 -16.09
N GLU A 26 4.79 10.85 -15.34
CA GLU A 26 4.92 10.77 -13.89
C GLU A 26 3.54 11.03 -13.26
N GLU A 27 2.74 9.98 -13.05
CA GLU A 27 1.54 10.11 -12.21
C GLU A 27 1.96 10.15 -10.73
N GLU A 28 1.99 11.37 -10.20
CA GLU A 28 1.83 11.65 -8.77
C GLU A 28 0.43 11.19 -8.34
N ASP A 29 0.27 9.89 -8.05
CA ASP A 29 -0.94 9.43 -7.38
C ASP A 29 -0.92 9.90 -5.92
N ASP A 30 -1.53 11.06 -5.76
CA ASP A 30 -2.22 11.59 -4.60
C ASP A 30 -2.79 10.48 -3.70
N ASP A 31 -2.67 10.68 -2.39
CA ASP A 31 -3.33 9.88 -1.38
C ASP A 31 -4.85 9.96 -1.61
N ASP A 32 -5.41 9.04 -2.39
CA ASP A 32 -6.84 8.93 -2.63
C ASP A 32 -7.59 8.78 -1.31
N ASP A 33 -8.23 9.90 -0.99
CA ASP A 33 -9.28 10.12 -0.03
C ASP A 33 -10.44 9.16 -0.31
N TRP A 34 -10.44 8.00 0.36
CA TRP A 34 -11.60 7.09 0.36
C TRP A 34 -12.71 7.67 1.25
N TYR A 35 -13.40 8.66 0.72
CA TYR A 35 -14.73 9.09 1.12
C TYR A 35 -15.69 7.89 0.95
N TRP A 36 -16.08 7.29 2.08
CA TRP A 36 -17.42 6.71 2.17
C TRP A 36 -18.31 7.87 2.56
N GLU A 37 -19.37 8.15 1.79
CA GLU A 37 -20.36 9.18 2.12
C GLU A 37 -20.86 9.00 3.56
N ASP A 38 -20.38 9.85 4.45
CA ASP A 38 -21.20 10.49 5.47
C ASP A 38 -20.59 11.85 5.79
N GLY A 39 -21.43 12.88 5.75
CA GLY A 39 -21.01 14.26 5.54
C GLY A 39 -20.21 14.87 6.70
N THR A 40 -19.29 15.78 6.36
CA THR A 40 -19.28 17.19 6.82
C THR A 40 -18.07 17.92 6.24
N ASP A 41 -18.36 18.94 5.44
CA ASP A 41 -17.45 19.88 4.77
C ASP A 41 -16.80 20.84 5.78
N ILE A 42 -15.49 21.15 5.63
CA ILE A 42 -14.92 22.40 6.13
C ILE A 42 -13.63 22.77 5.39
N THR A 43 -13.61 24.02 4.94
CA THR A 43 -12.50 24.87 4.46
C THR A 43 -12.08 24.80 2.99
N LYS A 44 -12.75 25.65 2.22
CA LYS A 44 -12.27 26.27 0.98
C LYS A 44 -11.09 27.24 1.24
N HIS A 45 -10.31 27.46 0.16
CA HIS A 45 -10.06 28.77 -0.49
C HIS A 45 -8.64 29.45 -0.48
N TYR A 46 -8.21 29.79 -1.72
CA TYR A 46 -7.32 30.87 -2.23
C TYR A 46 -5.79 30.74 -2.04
N THR A 47 -4.86 31.16 -2.92
CA THR A 47 -4.80 31.71 -4.31
C THR A 47 -3.33 31.73 -4.77
N ALA A 48 -3.12 31.75 -6.10
CA ALA A 48 -1.86 31.78 -6.84
C ALA A 48 -1.04 33.10 -6.75
N THR A 49 0.27 33.08 -7.10
CA THR A 49 0.90 33.76 -8.28
C THR A 49 2.45 33.89 -8.21
N ARG A 50 3.06 34.00 -9.41
CA ARG A 50 4.49 33.95 -9.83
C ARG A 50 5.24 35.31 -9.73
N GLY A 51 6.59 35.30 -9.78
CA GLY A 51 7.38 36.33 -10.49
C GLY A 51 8.76 36.78 -9.94
N SER A 52 9.84 36.39 -10.65
CA SER A 52 11.11 37.04 -11.06
C SER A 52 12.03 37.93 -10.15
N ASN A 53 13.35 37.69 -10.31
CA ASN A 53 14.59 38.34 -9.77
C ASN A 53 14.96 39.65 -10.54
N PRO A 54 15.89 40.60 -10.14
CA PRO A 54 17.32 40.30 -9.85
C PRO A 54 18.19 41.33 -9.01
N GLN A 55 19.48 40.99 -8.82
CA GLN A 55 20.71 41.78 -8.48
C GLN A 55 20.89 42.35 -7.04
N VAL A 56 21.87 41.84 -6.28
CA VAL A 56 22.23 42.33 -4.93
C VAL A 56 23.70 42.81 -4.89
N SER A 57 23.90 44.12 -4.81
CA SER A 57 25.13 44.74 -4.32
C SER A 57 25.16 44.70 -2.78
N ARG A 58 26.36 44.80 -2.21
CA ARG A 58 26.65 44.70 -0.78
C ARG A 58 25.90 45.77 0.02
N LEU A 59 24.76 45.41 0.65
CA LEU A 59 23.86 46.33 1.34
C LEU A 59 23.81 46.06 2.85
N THR A 60 23.94 47.14 3.62
CA THR A 60 23.34 47.22 4.97
C THR A 60 21.85 46.91 4.85
N LEU A 61 21.41 45.84 5.49
CA LEU A 61 20.04 45.35 5.37
C LEU A 61 19.08 46.36 6.00
N SER A 62 18.06 46.79 5.25
CA SER A 62 17.00 47.63 5.80
C SER A 62 16.16 46.83 6.80
N ASP A 63 15.54 47.50 7.77
CA ASP A 63 14.72 46.86 8.80
C ASP A 63 13.60 45.98 8.21
N SER A 64 13.08 46.35 7.03
CA SER A 64 12.12 45.52 6.28
C SER A 64 12.71 44.18 5.83
N VAL A 65 13.98 44.16 5.41
CA VAL A 65 14.68 42.92 5.02
C VAL A 65 15.05 42.12 6.26
N MET A 66 15.43 42.77 7.37
CA MET A 66 15.68 42.09 8.64
C MET A 66 14.42 41.44 9.20
N ASN A 67 13.26 42.10 9.08
CA ASN A 67 11.95 41.54 9.44
C ASN A 67 11.56 40.35 8.56
N LYS A 68 11.80 40.42 7.23
CA LYS A 68 11.58 39.26 6.34
C LYS A 68 12.50 38.08 6.66
N ILE A 69 13.75 38.34 7.04
CA ILE A 69 14.72 37.29 7.43
C ILE A 69 14.29 36.66 8.76
N THR A 70 13.91 37.46 9.76
CA THR A 70 13.46 36.95 11.06
C THR A 70 12.15 36.17 10.95
N GLU A 71 11.19 36.59 10.13
CA GLU A 71 9.98 35.82 9.83
C GLU A 71 10.30 34.49 9.13
N LYS A 72 11.20 34.48 8.13
CA LYS A 72 11.65 33.26 7.46
C LYS A 72 12.38 32.31 8.41
N SER A 73 13.18 32.85 9.33
CA SER A 73 13.86 32.06 10.38
C SER A 73 12.87 31.46 11.37
N ARG A 74 11.87 32.23 11.82
CA ARG A 74 10.78 31.73 12.69
C ARG A 74 9.95 30.65 12.01
N GLN A 75 9.65 30.82 10.72
CA GLN A 75 8.98 29.78 9.90
C GLN A 75 9.85 28.52 9.80
N LYS A 76 11.17 28.65 9.58
CA LYS A 76 12.10 27.50 9.58
C LYS A 76 12.19 26.80 10.93
N GLU A 77 12.23 27.54 12.03
CA GLU A 77 12.23 26.98 13.40
C GLU A 77 10.91 26.24 13.69
N SER A 78 9.78 26.81 13.28
CA SER A 78 8.48 26.13 13.41
C SER A 78 8.38 24.85 12.55
N ALA A 79 9.01 24.82 11.38
CA ALA A 79 9.12 23.63 10.54
C ALA A 79 10.13 22.61 11.09
N GLN A 80 11.04 23.04 11.96
CA GLN A 80 12.02 22.19 12.64
C GLN A 80 11.42 21.40 13.79
N TYR A 81 10.24 21.81 14.29
CA TYR A 81 9.40 21.02 15.17
C TYR A 81 8.80 19.85 14.36
N ARG A 82 9.63 18.82 14.13
CA ARG A 82 9.23 17.62 13.39
C ARG A 82 8.03 16.97 14.07
N VAL A 83 6.86 17.11 13.45
CA VAL A 83 5.60 16.46 13.87
C VAL A 83 5.67 14.93 13.77
N LYS A 84 6.63 14.37 13.02
CA LYS A 84 6.80 12.91 12.83
C LYS A 84 8.02 12.40 13.59
N ASP A 85 7.77 11.68 14.68
CA ASP A 85 8.79 11.04 15.49
C ASP A 85 9.18 9.65 14.95
N LYS A 86 10.31 9.11 15.39
CA LYS A 86 10.76 7.75 15.02
C LYS A 86 9.82 6.67 15.58
N SER A 87 9.17 6.94 16.72
CA SER A 87 8.17 6.05 17.31
C SER A 87 6.94 5.83 16.42
N ASP A 88 6.54 6.84 15.63
CA ASP A 88 5.42 6.74 14.67
C ASP A 88 5.63 5.70 13.56
N ARG A 89 6.87 5.21 13.39
CA ARG A 89 7.23 4.16 12.43
C ARG A 89 7.62 2.84 13.09
N ALA A 90 7.64 2.75 14.42
CA ALA A 90 8.01 1.53 15.12
C ALA A 90 6.92 0.46 14.92
N THR A 91 7.34 -0.77 14.58
CA THR A 91 6.44 -1.92 14.47
C THR A 91 6.51 -2.72 15.76
N VAL A 92 5.35 -3.02 16.34
CA VAL A 92 5.22 -4.07 17.36
C VAL A 92 4.94 -5.39 16.64
N GLU A 93 5.46 -6.50 17.15
CA GLU A 93 5.32 -7.85 16.54
C GLU A 93 5.74 -7.94 15.05
N GLN A 94 6.65 -7.06 14.61
CA GLN A 94 7.20 -7.00 13.23
C GLN A 94 6.20 -6.58 12.13
N VAL A 95 4.90 -6.50 12.42
CA VAL A 95 3.85 -6.17 11.44
C VAL A 95 2.91 -5.03 11.87
N LEU A 96 2.83 -4.70 13.16
CA LEU A 96 1.86 -3.73 13.69
C LEU A 96 2.48 -2.34 13.84
N ASP A 97 2.63 -1.61 12.74
CA ASP A 97 2.87 -0.16 12.77
C ASP A 97 1.58 0.63 13.07
N PRO A 98 1.64 1.91 13.44
CA PRO A 98 0.45 2.72 13.70
C PRO A 98 -0.56 2.73 12.54
N ARG A 99 -0.08 2.65 11.28
CA ARG A 99 -0.94 2.58 10.09
C ARG A 99 -1.75 1.28 10.05
N THR A 100 -1.10 0.15 10.29
CA THR A 100 -1.75 -1.17 10.35
C THR A 100 -2.76 -1.23 11.49
N ARG A 101 -2.38 -0.72 12.67
CA ARG A 101 -3.29 -0.66 13.83
C ARG A 101 -4.54 0.16 13.52
N MET A 102 -4.40 1.28 12.79
CA MET A 102 -5.54 2.08 12.37
C MET A 102 -6.45 1.34 11.40
N ILE A 103 -5.89 0.54 10.48
CA ILE A 103 -6.68 -0.32 9.58
C ILE A 103 -7.49 -1.33 10.41
N LEU A 104 -6.85 -2.03 11.36
CA LEU A 104 -7.51 -3.00 12.23
C LEU A 104 -8.59 -2.34 13.08
N PHE A 105 -8.28 -1.20 13.71
CA PHE A 105 -9.25 -0.45 14.52
C PHE A 105 -10.50 -0.08 13.71
N LYS A 106 -10.33 0.41 12.47
CA LYS A 106 -11.47 0.67 11.56
C LYS A 106 -12.27 -0.58 11.22
N MET A 107 -11.65 -1.76 11.15
CA MET A 107 -12.37 -3.02 10.95
C MET A 107 -13.21 -3.39 12.19
N LEU A 108 -12.68 -3.19 13.40
CA LEU A 108 -13.44 -3.39 14.65
C LEU A 108 -14.60 -2.39 14.77
N THR A 109 -14.35 -1.09 14.58
CA THR A 109 -15.39 -0.05 14.71
C THR A 109 -16.55 -0.26 13.73
N ARG A 110 -16.26 -0.76 12.53
CA ARG A 110 -17.27 -1.08 11.51
C ARG A 110 -18.02 -2.39 11.78
N GLY A 111 -17.63 -3.16 12.79
CA GLY A 111 -18.24 -4.45 13.12
C GLY A 111 -17.93 -5.57 12.12
N VAL A 112 -16.88 -5.42 11.29
CA VAL A 112 -16.46 -6.49 10.38
C VAL A 112 -15.84 -7.67 11.15
N ILE A 113 -15.18 -7.35 12.26
CA ILE A 113 -14.65 -8.27 13.27
C ILE A 113 -15.01 -7.70 14.65
N SER A 114 -15.24 -8.56 15.64
CA SER A 114 -15.55 -8.15 17.02
C SER A 114 -14.30 -8.08 17.88
N GLU A 115 -13.39 -9.04 17.73
CA GLU A 115 -12.19 -9.18 18.55
C GLU A 115 -11.01 -9.73 17.73
N ILE A 116 -9.79 -9.40 18.17
CA ILE A 116 -8.55 -9.96 17.64
C ILE A 116 -7.84 -10.63 18.83
N ASN A 117 -7.73 -11.96 18.79
CA ASN A 117 -7.39 -12.74 19.98
C ASN A 117 -5.88 -12.93 20.12
N GLY A 118 -5.19 -13.35 19.05
CA GLY A 118 -3.75 -13.63 19.11
C GLY A 118 -3.16 -14.03 17.77
N CYS A 119 -1.83 -14.03 17.70
CA CYS A 119 -1.10 -14.47 16.50
C CYS A 119 -1.15 -16.00 16.39
N ILE A 120 -1.68 -16.49 15.27
CA ILE A 120 -1.70 -17.93 14.92
C ILE A 120 -0.34 -18.35 14.38
N SER A 121 0.24 -17.54 13.49
CA SER A 121 1.46 -17.89 12.79
C SER A 121 2.29 -16.65 12.47
N THR A 122 3.59 -16.74 12.72
CA THR A 122 4.57 -15.72 12.33
C THR A 122 5.41 -16.25 11.17
N GLY A 123 5.21 -15.71 9.98
CA GLY A 123 5.95 -16.10 8.78
C GLY A 123 7.06 -15.12 8.41
N LYS A 124 7.81 -15.45 7.36
CA LYS A 124 8.84 -14.58 6.80
C LYS A 124 8.25 -13.31 6.15
N GLU A 125 7.05 -13.43 5.59
CA GLU A 125 6.43 -12.40 4.74
C GLU A 125 5.20 -11.77 5.39
N ALA A 126 4.51 -12.50 6.26
CA ALA A 126 3.30 -12.06 6.92
C ALA A 126 3.14 -12.76 8.27
N ASN A 127 2.36 -12.15 9.14
CA ASN A 127 1.82 -12.83 10.33
C ASN A 127 0.32 -13.05 10.11
N VAL A 128 -0.21 -14.12 10.68
CA VAL A 128 -1.65 -14.45 10.65
C VAL A 128 -2.18 -14.38 12.08
N TYR A 129 -3.30 -13.68 12.26
CA TYR A 129 -3.99 -13.51 13.54
C TYR A 129 -5.37 -14.14 13.49
N HIS A 130 -5.81 -14.67 14.62
CA HIS A 130 -7.20 -15.10 14.82
C HIS A 130 -8.05 -13.90 15.19
N ALA A 131 -9.24 -13.83 14.60
CA ALA A 131 -10.26 -12.87 14.94
C ALA A 131 -11.63 -13.54 14.99
N SER A 132 -12.50 -13.07 15.87
CA SER A 132 -13.89 -13.51 15.93
C SER A 132 -14.81 -12.45 15.34
N THR A 133 -15.99 -12.88 14.92
CA THR A 133 -17.07 -12.02 14.42
C THR A 133 -18.25 -12.00 15.40
N SER A 134 -19.13 -11.01 15.27
CA SER A 134 -20.27 -10.83 16.19
C SER A 134 -21.31 -11.96 16.12
N ASP A 135 -21.33 -12.72 15.04
CA ASP A 135 -22.13 -13.92 14.82
C ASP A 135 -21.51 -15.19 15.45
N GLY A 136 -20.35 -15.07 16.13
CA GLY A 136 -19.61 -16.20 16.70
C GLY A 136 -18.76 -16.96 15.68
N GLY A 137 -18.62 -16.44 14.45
CA GLY A 137 -17.72 -17.00 13.45
C GLY A 137 -16.24 -16.68 13.73
N SER A 138 -15.34 -17.51 13.19
CA SER A 138 -13.89 -17.27 13.21
C SER A 138 -13.37 -16.79 11.86
N ARG A 139 -12.38 -15.91 11.90
CA ARG A 139 -11.69 -15.30 10.76
C ARG A 139 -10.18 -15.32 10.97
N ALA A 140 -9.45 -15.34 9.86
CA ALA A 140 -8.01 -15.19 9.83
C ALA A 140 -7.65 -13.82 9.23
N ILE A 141 -6.80 -13.08 9.93
CA ILE A 141 -6.25 -11.79 9.46
C ILE A 141 -4.79 -12.00 9.11
N LYS A 142 -4.48 -11.99 7.82
CA LYS A 142 -3.10 -12.03 7.31
C LYS A 142 -2.58 -10.62 7.10
N ILE A 143 -1.53 -10.26 7.84
CA ILE A 143 -0.89 -8.94 7.80
C ILE A 143 0.52 -9.10 7.22
N TYR A 144 0.77 -8.47 6.07
CA TYR A 144 2.07 -8.55 5.41
C TYR A 144 3.09 -7.57 5.99
N LYS A 145 4.35 -8.00 6.08
CA LYS A 145 5.46 -7.17 6.56
C LYS A 145 5.80 -6.09 5.54
N THR A 146 5.56 -4.84 5.88
CA THR A 146 5.85 -3.68 4.99
C THR A 146 7.27 -3.14 5.14
N SER A 147 7.80 -3.10 6.36
CA SER A 147 9.02 -2.35 6.70
C SER A 147 10.22 -3.24 7.05
N ILE A 148 9.99 -4.51 7.46
CA ILE A 148 11.04 -5.46 7.87
C ILE A 148 11.00 -6.68 6.96
N LEU A 149 11.45 -6.51 5.72
CA LEU A 149 11.53 -7.59 4.73
C LEU A 149 12.98 -8.08 4.63
N MET A 150 13.28 -9.22 5.26
CA MET A 150 14.62 -9.85 5.18
C MET A 150 14.93 -10.53 3.82
N PHE A 151 14.05 -10.39 2.82
CA PHE A 151 14.24 -10.97 1.50
C PHE A 151 14.98 -10.02 0.55
N LYS A 152 16.09 -10.48 -0.04
CA LYS A 152 16.83 -9.76 -1.11
C LYS A 152 16.27 -10.04 -2.52
N ASP A 153 15.59 -11.17 -2.73
CA ASP A 153 15.11 -11.62 -4.06
C ASP A 153 13.59 -11.44 -4.25
N ARG A 154 13.08 -10.22 -4.06
CA ARG A 154 11.62 -9.97 -4.07
C ARG A 154 11.02 -9.90 -5.48
N ASP A 155 11.80 -9.41 -6.45
CA ASP A 155 11.37 -9.27 -7.83
C ASP A 155 10.92 -10.60 -8.45
N LYS A 156 11.51 -11.72 -8.02
CA LYS A 156 11.20 -13.06 -8.56
C LYS A 156 9.74 -13.51 -8.35
N TYR A 157 9.05 -12.97 -7.35
CA TYR A 157 7.67 -13.39 -7.00
C TYR A 157 6.58 -12.71 -7.84
N VAL A 158 6.97 -11.69 -8.61
CA VAL A 158 6.07 -10.88 -9.44
C VAL A 158 6.60 -10.71 -10.85
N SER A 159 7.89 -10.97 -11.09
CA SER A 159 8.46 -11.11 -12.43
C SER A 159 7.70 -12.18 -13.22
N GLY A 160 7.17 -11.79 -14.39
CA GLY A 160 6.40 -12.68 -15.27
C GLY A 160 4.88 -12.61 -15.09
N GLU A 161 4.37 -11.91 -14.07
CA GLU A 161 2.94 -11.65 -13.96
C GLU A 161 2.55 -10.49 -14.89
N PHE A 162 1.79 -10.80 -15.95
CA PHE A 162 1.38 -9.83 -16.98
C PHE A 162 0.73 -8.58 -16.37
N ARG A 163 -0.08 -8.78 -15.32
CA ARG A 163 -0.84 -7.72 -14.63
C ARG A 163 0.02 -6.71 -13.88
N PHE A 164 1.30 -7.02 -13.65
CA PHE A 164 2.25 -6.16 -12.92
C PHE A 164 3.49 -5.85 -13.77
N ARG A 165 3.40 -6.06 -15.07
CA ARG A 165 4.48 -5.80 -16.02
C ARG A 165 4.71 -4.30 -16.21
N HIS A 166 3.65 -3.50 -16.04
CA HIS A 166 3.64 -2.04 -16.05
C HIS A 166 3.19 -1.54 -14.68
N GLY A 167 3.87 -0.53 -14.12
CA GLY A 167 3.47 0.12 -12.84
C GLY A 167 3.90 -0.56 -11.53
N TYR A 168 4.68 -1.66 -11.57
CA TYR A 168 5.19 -2.26 -10.33
C TYR A 168 6.29 -1.40 -9.68
N CYS A 169 5.93 -0.70 -8.60
CA CYS A 169 6.87 0.13 -7.84
C CYS A 169 7.88 -0.71 -7.03
N LYS A 170 9.01 -1.07 -7.66
CA LYS A 170 10.14 -1.78 -7.03
C LYS A 170 10.77 -1.01 -5.86
N GLY A 171 10.77 0.32 -5.94
CA GLY A 171 11.43 1.20 -4.98
C GLY A 171 10.66 1.44 -3.68
N ASN A 172 9.34 1.20 -3.64
CA ASN A 172 8.51 1.45 -2.46
C ASN A 172 7.97 0.13 -1.88
N PRO A 173 8.58 -0.41 -0.81
CA PRO A 173 8.16 -1.67 -0.20
C PRO A 173 6.68 -1.72 0.20
N ARG A 174 6.06 -0.58 0.53
CA ARG A 174 4.63 -0.54 0.89
C ARG A 174 3.73 -0.71 -0.33
N LYS A 175 4.03 -0.02 -1.44
CA LYS A 175 3.28 -0.19 -2.71
C LYS A 175 3.45 -1.63 -3.20
N MET A 176 4.68 -2.15 -3.15
CA MET A 176 5.01 -3.53 -3.49
C MET A 176 4.21 -4.57 -2.69
N VAL A 177 4.19 -4.45 -1.36
CA VAL A 177 3.48 -5.39 -0.48
C VAL A 177 1.97 -5.30 -0.65
N LYS A 178 1.42 -4.11 -0.93
CA LYS A 178 0.01 -3.95 -1.31
C LYS A 178 -0.32 -4.81 -2.54
N THR A 179 0.51 -4.73 -3.58
CA THR A 179 0.37 -5.53 -4.80
C THR A 179 0.42 -7.05 -4.53
N TRP A 180 1.27 -7.48 -3.58
CA TRP A 180 1.33 -8.88 -3.18
C TRP A 180 0.05 -9.36 -2.49
N ALA A 181 -0.50 -8.54 -1.59
CA ALA A 181 -1.77 -8.84 -0.93
C ALA A 181 -2.95 -8.88 -1.92
N GLU A 182 -2.98 -7.97 -2.91
CA GLU A 182 -3.94 -7.98 -4.02
C GLU A 182 -3.81 -9.23 -4.90
N LYS A 183 -2.58 -9.69 -5.15
CA LYS A 183 -2.33 -10.95 -5.85
C LYS A 183 -2.90 -12.12 -5.06
N GLU A 184 -2.69 -12.18 -3.76
CA GLU A 184 -3.18 -13.28 -2.91
C GLU A 184 -4.71 -13.31 -2.84
N MET A 185 -5.37 -12.16 -2.60
CA MET A 185 -6.84 -12.05 -2.65
C MET A 185 -7.38 -12.61 -3.97
N ARG A 186 -6.82 -12.20 -5.11
CA ARG A 186 -7.25 -12.69 -6.43
C ARG A 186 -6.99 -14.18 -6.63
N ASN A 187 -5.88 -14.70 -6.11
CA ASN A 187 -5.60 -16.12 -6.19
C ASN A 187 -6.61 -16.93 -5.37
N LEU A 188 -6.95 -16.50 -4.15
CA LEU A 188 -7.98 -17.14 -3.34
C LEU A 188 -9.35 -17.08 -4.00
N ILE A 189 -9.72 -15.96 -4.62
CA ILE A 189 -10.96 -15.86 -5.39
C ILE A 189 -10.96 -16.89 -6.52
N ARG A 190 -9.87 -16.97 -7.31
CA ARG A 190 -9.74 -17.94 -8.41
C ARG A 190 -9.86 -19.39 -7.94
N LEU A 191 -9.23 -19.73 -6.81
CA LEU A 191 -9.31 -21.07 -6.24
C LEU A 191 -10.73 -21.41 -5.77
N ASN A 192 -11.40 -20.48 -5.09
CA ASN A 192 -12.80 -20.65 -4.67
C ASN A 192 -13.74 -20.81 -5.87
N THR A 193 -13.60 -19.99 -6.91
CA THR A 193 -14.40 -20.10 -8.15
C THR A 193 -14.16 -21.44 -8.86
N ALA A 194 -12.94 -21.99 -8.76
CA ALA A 194 -12.62 -23.32 -9.29
C ALA A 194 -13.10 -24.48 -8.40
N GLY A 195 -13.74 -24.21 -7.26
CA GLY A 195 -14.19 -25.24 -6.32
C GLY A 195 -13.06 -25.92 -5.54
N ILE A 196 -11.85 -25.34 -5.54
CA ILE A 196 -10.71 -25.89 -4.80
C ILE A 196 -10.82 -25.46 -3.34
N PRO A 197 -10.80 -26.39 -2.36
CA PRO A 197 -10.85 -26.06 -0.95
C PRO A 197 -9.69 -25.13 -0.56
N CYS A 198 -10.03 -23.90 -0.17
CA CYS A 198 -9.09 -22.89 0.29
C CYS A 198 -9.80 -21.90 1.23
N PRO A 199 -9.08 -21.05 1.98
CA PRO A 199 -9.70 -20.00 2.77
C PRO A 199 -10.55 -19.07 1.89
N GLU A 200 -11.79 -18.81 2.30
CA GLU A 200 -12.66 -17.86 1.59
C GLU A 200 -12.15 -16.42 1.80
N PRO A 201 -11.83 -15.66 0.74
CA PRO A 201 -11.37 -14.28 0.87
C PRO A 201 -12.56 -13.35 1.13
N ILE A 202 -12.47 -12.52 2.17
CA ILE A 202 -13.59 -11.68 2.63
C ILE A 202 -13.33 -10.21 2.32
N MET A 203 -12.17 -9.70 2.72
CA MET A 203 -11.85 -8.28 2.54
C MET A 203 -10.35 -8.06 2.48
N LEU A 204 -9.92 -7.14 1.63
CA LEU A 204 -8.54 -6.64 1.59
C LEU A 204 -8.52 -5.13 1.87
N ARG A 205 -7.65 -4.70 2.78
CA ARG A 205 -7.35 -3.28 3.02
C ARG A 205 -5.84 -3.07 3.02
N SER A 206 -5.33 -2.45 1.96
CA SER A 206 -3.89 -2.25 1.73
C SER A 206 -3.12 -3.58 1.79
N HIS A 207 -2.53 -3.90 2.93
CA HIS A 207 -1.71 -5.09 3.17
C HIS A 207 -2.25 -5.93 4.35
N VAL A 208 -3.54 -5.80 4.64
CA VAL A 208 -4.27 -6.59 5.63
C VAL A 208 -5.38 -7.34 4.91
N LEU A 209 -5.24 -8.66 4.83
CA LEU A 209 -6.19 -9.57 4.18
C LEU A 209 -6.99 -10.34 5.24
N LEU A 210 -8.31 -10.19 5.19
CA LEU A 210 -9.26 -10.95 5.99
C LEU A 210 -9.80 -12.12 5.16
N MET A 211 -9.73 -13.32 5.72
CA MET A 211 -10.18 -14.55 5.08
C MET A 211 -10.84 -15.50 6.08
N GLY A 212 -11.52 -16.53 5.58
CA GLY A 212 -12.10 -17.61 6.37
C GLY A 212 -11.02 -18.31 7.21
N PHE A 213 -11.32 -18.56 8.47
CA PHE A 213 -10.44 -19.34 9.34
C PHE A 213 -10.61 -20.83 9.04
N ILE A 214 -9.49 -21.56 8.92
CA ILE A 214 -9.49 -23.01 8.80
C ILE A 214 -9.03 -23.59 10.15
N GLY A 215 -9.97 -24.16 10.88
CA GLY A 215 -9.73 -24.80 12.17
C GLY A 215 -11.05 -25.21 12.83
N LYS A 216 -10.99 -26.04 13.88
CA LYS A 216 -12.14 -26.40 14.72
C LYS A 216 -11.93 -25.80 16.12
N ASN A 217 -12.94 -25.09 16.62
CA ASN A 217 -13.06 -24.66 18.02
C ASN A 217 -11.84 -23.91 18.59
N ASP A 218 -11.43 -22.80 17.97
CA ASP A 218 -10.40 -21.87 18.47
C ASP A 218 -9.06 -22.51 18.92
N MET A 219 -8.81 -23.77 18.54
CA MET A 219 -7.60 -24.50 18.85
C MET A 219 -6.94 -24.95 17.55
N ASN A 220 -5.69 -24.51 17.39
CA ASN A 220 -4.79 -24.98 16.34
C ASN A 220 -4.73 -26.50 16.37
N VAL A 221 -5.11 -27.15 15.28
CA VAL A 221 -4.79 -28.56 15.08
C VAL A 221 -3.31 -28.61 14.69
N ALA A 222 -2.48 -29.05 15.63
CA ALA A 222 -1.05 -29.28 15.45
C ALA A 222 -0.78 -30.44 14.49
#